data_AF-X1LXS1-F1
#
_entry.id   AF-X1LXS1-F1
#
_cell.length_a   1.000
_cell.length_b   1.000
_cell.length_c   1.000
_cell.angle_alpha   90.00
_cell.angle_beta   90.00
_cell.angle_gamma   90.00
#
_symmetry.space_group_name_H-M   'P 1'
#
loop_
_entity.id
_entity.type
_entity.pdbx_description
1 polymer ?
#
loop_
_entity_poly.entity_id
_entity_poly.type
_entity_poly.pdbx_seq_one_letter_code
_entity_poly.pdbx_strand_id
1 'polypeptide(L)'
;GKRQPGSVFKVPVLMKSIMQNFSPKNTFNPNGPITIDMEEGPDWIVDNYGGQKFGSEEMSVVDGTIHSVNVVYAQLIMKVGAENVEKLCNEMEIYDIGNNPAIAIGGVNTD
;
A
#
# COMPACT_ATOMS: atom_id res chain seq x y z
N GLY A 1 -18.01 11.99 9.15
CA GLY A 1 -16.90 12.58 8.38
C GLY A 1 -15.87 11.50 8.14
N LYS A 2 -15.70 11.07 6.88
CA LYS A 2 -14.68 10.09 6.51
C LYS A 2 -13.32 10.82 6.50
N ARG A 3 -12.47 10.55 7.48
CA ARG A 3 -11.08 11.04 7.48
C ARG A 3 -10.25 10.05 6.67
N GLN A 4 -9.32 10.56 5.85
CA GLN A 4 -8.34 9.69 5.21
C GLN A 4 -7.52 8.98 6.29
N PRO A 5 -7.45 7.65 6.29
CA PRO A 5 -6.80 6.92 7.37
C PRO A 5 -5.27 6.97 7.29
N GLY A 6 -4.71 7.48 6.18
CA GLY A 6 -3.26 7.65 6.00
C GLY A 6 -2.49 6.33 6.05
N SER A 7 -1.22 6.41 6.46
CA SER A 7 -0.32 5.24 6.53
C SER A 7 -0.75 4.13 7.52
N VAL A 8 -1.83 4.31 8.30
CA VAL A 8 -2.36 3.27 9.19
C VAL A 8 -2.78 2.03 8.39
N PHE A 9 -3.22 2.19 7.14
CA PHE A 9 -3.61 1.07 6.27
C PHE A 9 -2.45 0.22 5.74
N LYS A 10 -1.20 0.61 5.99
CA LYS A 10 -0.04 -0.26 5.75
C LYS A 10 -0.06 -1.50 6.63
N VAL A 11 -0.66 -1.42 7.82
CA VAL A 11 -0.76 -2.54 8.76
C VAL A 11 -1.55 -3.72 8.17
N PRO A 12 -2.82 -3.56 7.71
CA PRO A 12 -3.56 -4.67 7.12
C PRO A 12 -2.93 -5.20 5.82
N VAL A 13 -2.27 -4.34 5.02
CA VAL A 13 -1.49 -4.79 3.84
C VAL A 13 -0.34 -5.72 4.26
N LEU A 14 0.42 -5.34 5.29
CA LEU A 14 1.52 -6.16 5.81
C LEU A 14 1.01 -7.46 6.45
N MET A 15 -0.07 -7.40 7.23
CA MET A 15 -0.69 -8.60 7.81
C MET A 15 -1.11 -9.57 6.72
N LYS A 16 -1.78 -9.06 5.66
CA LYS A 16 -2.26 -9.91 4.58
C LYS A 16 -1.12 -10.50 3.76
N SER A 17 -0.03 -9.75 3.52
CA SER A 17 1.16 -10.28 2.84
C SER A 17 1.79 -11.44 3.62
N ILE A 18 1.90 -11.32 4.94
CA ILE A 18 2.38 -12.39 5.82
C ILE A 18 1.46 -13.62 5.75
N MET A 19 0.14 -13.43 5.82
CA MET A 19 -0.84 -14.53 5.70
C MET A 19 -0.75 -15.26 4.35
N GLN A 20 -0.31 -14.57 3.30
CA GLN A 20 -0.09 -15.14 1.97
C GLN A 20 1.34 -15.70 1.76
N ASN A 21 2.16 -15.76 2.82
CA ASN A 21 3.55 -16.22 2.78
C ASN A 21 4.47 -15.38 1.88
N PHE A 22 4.18 -14.09 1.68
CA PHE A 22 5.15 -13.17 1.08
C PHE A 22 6.36 -13.02 2.00
N SER A 23 7.56 -13.11 1.42
CA SER A 23 8.77 -12.97 2.20
C SER A 23 8.93 -11.50 2.62
N PRO A 24 9.20 -11.21 3.90
CA PRO A 24 9.49 -9.84 4.33
C PRO A 24 10.80 -9.30 3.70
N LYS A 25 11.63 -10.19 3.12
CA LYS A 25 12.84 -9.84 2.37
C LYS A 25 12.58 -9.54 0.90
N ASN A 26 11.35 -9.71 0.39
CA ASN A 26 11.03 -9.27 -0.96
C ASN A 26 11.29 -7.77 -1.07
N THR A 27 11.91 -7.38 -2.18
CA THR A 27 12.32 -6.01 -2.46
C THR A 27 11.41 -5.36 -3.50
N PHE A 28 11.24 -4.05 -3.37
CA PHE A 28 10.54 -3.19 -4.31
C PHE A 28 11.34 -1.91 -4.52
N ASN A 29 11.07 -1.21 -5.62
CA ASN A 29 11.62 0.14 -5.81
C ASN A 29 11.08 1.07 -4.71
N PRO A 30 11.93 1.76 -3.94
CA PRO A 30 11.45 2.70 -2.92
C PRO A 30 11.22 4.13 -3.45
N ASN A 31 11.64 4.44 -4.67
CA ASN A 31 11.67 5.80 -5.22
C ASN A 31 10.49 6.06 -6.16
N GLY A 32 9.76 7.15 -5.88
CA GLY A 32 8.71 7.67 -6.76
C GLY A 32 9.18 8.85 -7.63
N PRO A 33 8.26 9.56 -8.30
CA PRO A 33 6.92 9.07 -8.56
C PRO A 33 6.97 7.83 -9.47
N ILE A 34 6.12 6.86 -9.20
CA ILE A 34 5.83 5.75 -10.12
C ILE A 34 4.38 5.85 -10.60
N THR A 35 4.11 5.31 -11.78
CA THR A 35 2.75 5.12 -12.30
C THR A 35 2.44 3.63 -12.24
N ILE A 36 1.32 3.28 -11.61
CA ILE A 36 0.80 1.93 -11.53
C ILE A 36 -0.46 1.86 -12.39
N ASP A 37 -0.44 1.00 -13.40
CA ASP A 37 -1.59 0.76 -14.27
C ASP A 37 -2.71 0.11 -13.45
N MET A 38 -3.91 0.70 -13.53
CA MET A 38 -5.09 0.21 -12.82
C MET A 38 -6.01 -0.52 -13.79
N GLU A 39 -6.51 -1.70 -13.40
CA GLU A 39 -7.46 -2.45 -14.23
C GLU A 39 -8.76 -1.67 -14.46
N GLU A 40 -9.18 -0.88 -13.47
CA GLU A 40 -10.33 0.01 -13.53
C GLU A 40 -9.96 1.42 -13.02
N GLY A 41 -10.43 2.45 -13.71
CA GLY A 41 -10.15 3.85 -13.37
C GLY A 41 -8.84 4.38 -13.97
N PRO A 42 -8.42 5.60 -13.58
CA PRO A 42 -7.16 6.17 -14.03
C PRO A 42 -5.96 5.48 -13.39
N ASP A 43 -4.83 5.49 -14.09
CA ASP A 43 -3.55 5.03 -13.55
C ASP A 43 -3.21 5.77 -12.25
N TRP A 44 -2.60 5.03 -11.32
CA TRP A 44 -2.31 5.51 -10.00
C TRP A 44 -0.87 6.02 -9.89
N ILE A 45 -0.72 7.34 -9.73
CA ILE A 45 0.59 7.97 -9.51
C ILE A 45 0.90 7.98 -8.00
N VAL A 46 2.05 7.41 -7.63
CA VAL A 46 2.48 7.26 -6.24
C VAL A 46 3.85 7.88 -6.02
N ASP A 47 3.95 8.76 -5.02
CA ASP A 47 5.24 9.23 -4.51
C ASP A 47 5.30 9.10 -2.98
N ASN A 48 6.51 9.19 -2.43
CA ASN A 48 6.72 9.22 -1.00
C ASN A 48 6.31 10.55 -0.40
N TYR A 49 6.06 10.55 0.91
CA TYR A 49 5.79 11.78 1.65
C TYR A 49 6.88 12.82 1.41
N GLY A 50 6.49 14.03 1.03
CA GLY A 50 7.42 15.12 0.71
C GLY A 50 8.36 14.84 -0.46
N GLY A 51 8.08 13.84 -1.31
CA GLY A 51 8.95 13.46 -2.43
C GLY A 51 10.25 12.77 -2.01
N GLN A 52 10.32 12.22 -0.79
CA GLN A 52 11.52 11.56 -0.26
C GLN A 52 12.09 10.51 -1.23
N LYS A 53 13.41 10.54 -1.41
CA LYS A 53 14.18 9.56 -2.19
C LYS A 53 15.15 8.80 -1.29
N PHE A 54 15.46 7.59 -1.71
CA PHE A 54 16.39 6.67 -1.09
C PHE A 54 17.53 6.39 -2.08
N GLY A 55 18.75 6.22 -1.59
CA GLY A 55 19.92 5.97 -2.44
C GLY A 55 20.00 4.56 -3.05
N SER A 56 18.98 3.73 -2.86
CA SER A 56 18.87 2.37 -3.38
C SER A 56 17.66 2.26 -4.30
N GLU A 57 17.77 1.44 -5.34
CA GLU A 57 16.65 1.08 -6.23
C GLU A 57 15.86 -0.14 -5.72
N GLU A 58 16.29 -0.72 -4.60
CA GLU A 58 15.62 -1.84 -3.95
C GLU A 58 15.52 -1.61 -2.44
N MET A 59 14.35 -1.87 -1.88
CA MET A 59 14.06 -1.81 -0.45
C MET A 59 13.19 -2.99 -0.04
N SER A 60 13.57 -3.67 1.05
CA SER A 60 12.80 -4.79 1.58
C SER A 60 11.44 -4.33 2.13
N VAL A 61 10.46 -5.24 2.20
CA VAL A 61 9.18 -4.95 2.89
C VAL A 61 9.41 -4.55 4.35
N VAL A 62 10.41 -5.15 5.03
CA VAL A 62 10.79 -4.75 6.39
C VAL A 62 11.21 -3.29 6.46
N ASP A 63 12.16 -2.88 5.63
CA ASP A 63 12.66 -1.50 5.61
C ASP A 63 11.57 -0.51 5.16
N GLY A 64 10.76 -0.92 4.18
CA GLY A 64 9.59 -0.18 3.73
C GLY A 64 8.57 0.04 4.84
N THR A 65 8.42 -0.91 5.76
CA THR A 65 7.59 -0.79 6.97
C THR A 65 8.22 0.18 7.97
N ILE A 66 9.50 0.00 8.28
CA ILE A 66 10.25 0.84 9.24
C ILE A 66 10.24 2.32 8.84
N HIS A 67 10.43 2.58 7.55
CA HIS A 67 10.48 3.94 7.00
C HIS A 67 9.13 4.43 6.46
N SER A 68 8.08 3.61 6.56
CA SER A 68 6.73 3.93 6.06
C SER A 68 6.72 4.39 4.59
N VAL A 69 7.43 3.68 3.72
CA VAL A 69 7.62 4.06 2.31
C VAL A 69 6.36 3.78 1.49
N ASN A 70 5.75 4.82 0.93
CA ASN A 70 4.50 4.71 0.17
C ASN A 70 4.67 3.87 -1.10
N VAL A 71 5.76 4.12 -1.82
CA VAL A 71 6.02 3.47 -3.12
C VAL A 71 6.19 1.95 -2.95
N VAL A 72 6.85 1.51 -1.87
CA VAL A 72 6.95 0.08 -1.53
C VAL A 72 5.57 -0.52 -1.23
N TYR A 73 4.76 0.16 -0.43
CA TYR A 73 3.44 -0.34 -0.05
C TYR A 73 2.42 -0.34 -1.19
N ALA A 74 2.53 0.62 -2.11
CA ALA A 74 1.73 0.63 -3.33
C ALA A 74 2.03 -0.61 -4.19
N GLN A 75 3.30 -0.97 -4.37
CA GLN A 75 3.65 -2.20 -5.08
C GLN A 75 3.24 -3.46 -4.31
N LEU A 76 3.38 -3.46 -2.98
CA LEU A 76 2.99 -4.60 -2.15
C LEU A 76 1.49 -4.88 -2.22
N ILE A 77 0.62 -3.86 -2.13
CA ILE A 77 -0.83 -4.10 -2.22
C ILE A 77 -1.23 -4.64 -3.60
N MET A 78 -0.55 -4.22 -4.67
CA MET A 78 -0.79 -4.79 -6.00
C MET A 78 -0.42 -6.27 -6.08
N LYS A 79 0.55 -6.73 -5.28
CA LYS A 79 0.90 -8.16 -5.19
C LYS A 79 -0.03 -8.95 -4.28
N VAL A 80 -0.51 -8.34 -3.21
CA VAL A 80 -1.39 -8.97 -2.20
C VAL A 80 -2.86 -9.04 -2.68
N GLY A 81 -3.27 -8.06 -3.48
CA GLY A 81 -4.64 -7.81 -3.89
C GLY A 81 -5.39 -6.95 -2.89
N ALA A 82 -5.99 -5.85 -3.35
CA ALA A 82 -6.71 -4.94 -2.47
C ALA A 82 -8.00 -5.55 -1.89
N GLU A 83 -8.71 -6.39 -2.64
CA GLU A 83 -9.87 -7.15 -2.15
C GLU A 83 -9.51 -8.10 -0.98
N ASN A 84 -8.31 -8.68 -1.04
CA ASN A 84 -7.79 -9.55 0.00
C ASN A 84 -7.51 -8.78 1.31
N VAL A 85 -7.08 -7.53 1.19
CA VAL A 85 -6.90 -6.62 2.32
C VAL A 85 -8.25 -6.15 2.85
N GLU A 86 -9.20 -5.85 1.96
CA GLU A 86 -10.55 -5.48 2.35
C GLU A 86 -11.24 -6.58 3.17
N LYS A 87 -11.18 -7.82 2.68
CA LYS A 87 -11.71 -8.98 3.39
C LYS A 87 -11.10 -9.15 4.79
N LEU A 88 -9.78 -8.99 4.92
CA LEU A 88 -9.11 -9.06 6.22
C LEU A 88 -9.62 -7.99 7.18
N CYS A 89 -9.75 -6.75 6.73
CA CYS A 89 -10.27 -5.68 7.56
C CYS A 89 -11.73 -5.93 7.98
N ASN A 90 -12.57 -6.45 7.08
CA ASN A 90 -13.94 -6.84 7.43
C ASN A 90 -13.97 -7.95 8.50
N GLU A 91 -13.06 -8.92 8.44
CA GLU A 91 -12.86 -9.95 9.48
C GLU A 91 -12.38 -9.36 10.81
N MET A 92 -11.69 -8.22 10.78
CA MET A 92 -11.27 -7.46 11.96
C MET A 92 -12.32 -6.44 12.45
N GLU A 93 -13.54 -6.49 11.91
CA GLU A 93 -14.63 -5.54 12.18
C GLU A 93 -14.28 -4.07 11.84
N ILE A 94 -13.34 -3.88 10.89
CA ILE A 94 -12.97 -2.58 10.32
C ILE A 94 -13.69 -2.44 8.97
N TYR A 95 -14.73 -1.61 8.94
CA TYR A 95 -15.62 -1.43 7.78
C TYR A 95 -15.38 -0.11 7.04
N ASP A 96 -16.09 0.08 5.91
CA ASP A 96 -16.11 1.28 5.05
C ASP A 96 -14.75 1.68 4.45
N ILE A 97 -13.92 0.68 4.18
CA ILE A 97 -12.56 0.86 3.70
C ILE A 97 -12.45 0.87 2.16
N GLY A 98 -13.31 0.12 1.47
CA GLY A 98 -13.26 -0.08 0.02
C GLY A 98 -12.14 -1.02 -0.43
N ASN A 99 -12.15 -1.40 -1.71
CA ASN A 99 -11.20 -2.31 -2.35
C ASN A 99 -10.21 -1.62 -3.31
N ASN A 100 -10.13 -0.29 -3.32
CA ASN A 100 -9.20 0.43 -4.17
C ASN A 100 -7.76 0.32 -3.60
N PRO A 101 -6.75 -0.12 -4.38
CA PRO A 101 -5.35 -0.18 -3.94
C PRO A 101 -4.78 1.10 -3.31
N ALA A 102 -5.31 2.27 -3.69
CA ALA A 102 -4.96 3.56 -3.09
C ALA A 102 -5.13 3.57 -1.56
N ILE A 103 -5.96 2.68 -1.02
CA ILE A 103 -6.14 2.51 0.41
C ILE A 103 -4.83 2.16 1.14
N ALA A 104 -3.89 1.46 0.51
CA ALA A 104 -2.60 1.10 1.11
C ALA A 104 -1.80 2.30 1.62
N ILE A 105 -2.03 3.48 1.04
CA ILE A 105 -1.37 4.73 1.44
C ILE A 105 -2.35 5.76 2.01
N GLY A 106 -3.60 5.36 2.25
CA GLY A 106 -4.65 6.23 2.78
C GLY A 106 -5.45 7.00 1.73
N GLY A 107 -5.31 6.66 0.44
CA GLY A 107 -6.14 7.19 -0.63
C GLY A 107 -7.51 6.52 -0.63
N VAL A 108 -8.51 7.21 -0.10
CA VAL A 108 -9.90 7.04 -0.51
C VAL A 108 -10.20 8.20 -1.45
N ASN A 109 -10.58 7.92 -2.69
CA ASN A 109 -11.09 8.96 -3.57
C ASN A 109 -12.26 9.64 -2.87
N THR A 110 -12.17 10.95 -2.75
CA THR A 110 -13.32 11.83 -2.56
C THR A 110 -14.06 11.88 -3.88
N ASP A 111 -15.39 11.78 -3.79
CA ASP A 111 -16.37 11.81 -4.88
C ASP A 111 -16.03 12.76 -6.04
#